data_AF-A0A5E4JW82-F1
#
_entry.id   AF-A0A5E4JW82-F1
#
_cell.length_a   1.000
_cell.length_b   1.000
_cell.length_c   1.000
_cell.angle_alpha   90.00
_cell.angle_beta   90.00
_cell.angle_gamma   90.00
#
_symmetry.space_group_name_H-M   'P 1'
#
loop_
_entity.id
_entity.type
_entity.pdbx_description
1 polymer ?
#
loop_
_entity_poly.entity_id
_entity_poly.type
_entity_poly.pdbx_seq_one_letter_code
_entity_poly.pdbx_strand_id
1 'polypeptide(L)'
;MTAMMPALQRILDKEKIKADDLVLKTLARRSGGDLRGAITDLQTLAHADALTVEGLETLSEREHSESIMQALVKILKSTDPAVAVSALDLVDEDIDEAILWIDENLPKEYKSPEDLARAYEMLSKADVYRGRIRRWQYWRYLAYVNMLITAGIATAKDKKSTSFVTYSRTTRLLKQWMANQKYNKRKQIAQKLAVATHCSYKKALQETLPYLQQIFKNNADQITKELDLDEEEAEWMAK
;
A
#
# COMPACT_ATOMS: atom_id res chain seq x y z
N MET A 1 -22.57 -10.33 12.47
CA MET A 1 -23.06 -10.34 13.87
C MET A 1 -24.22 -11.30 14.09
N THR A 2 -25.32 -11.23 13.32
CA THR A 2 -26.55 -12.02 13.51
C THR A 2 -26.38 -13.55 13.45
N ALA A 3 -25.41 -14.08 12.72
CA ALA A 3 -25.19 -15.53 12.60
C ALA A 3 -24.33 -16.15 13.72
N MET A 4 -23.60 -15.34 14.50
CA MET A 4 -22.60 -15.84 15.46
C MET A 4 -23.21 -16.17 16.82
N MET A 5 -24.13 -15.35 17.31
CA MET A 5 -24.81 -15.59 18.59
C MET A 5 -25.55 -16.94 18.62
N PRO A 6 -26.34 -17.33 17.60
CA PRO A 6 -26.99 -18.64 17.59
C PRO A 6 -25.99 -19.81 17.60
N ALA A 7 -24.82 -19.62 16.97
CA ALA A 7 -23.78 -20.64 16.95
C ALA A 7 -23.13 -20.85 18.33
N LEU A 8 -22.83 -19.75 19.05
CA LEU A 8 -22.29 -19.81 20.42
C LEU A 8 -23.32 -20.35 21.42
N GLN A 9 -24.58 -19.93 21.31
CA GLN A 9 -25.67 -20.45 22.12
C GLN A 9 -25.81 -21.97 21.95
N ARG A 10 -25.80 -22.46 20.71
CA ARG A 10 -25.86 -23.89 20.41
C ARG A 10 -24.70 -24.69 21.02
N ILE A 11 -23.51 -24.09 21.14
CA ILE A 11 -22.35 -24.73 21.78
C ILE A 11 -22.58 -24.81 23.29
N LEU A 12 -23.01 -23.71 23.92
CA LEU A 12 -23.32 -23.69 25.35
C LEU A 12 -24.45 -24.67 25.73
N ASP A 13 -25.49 -24.77 24.90
CA ASP A 13 -26.60 -25.70 25.12
C ASP A 13 -26.12 -27.17 25.06
N LYS A 14 -25.15 -27.48 24.18
CA LYS A 14 -24.54 -28.82 24.06
C LYS A 14 -23.61 -29.15 25.23
N GLU A 15 -22.84 -28.15 25.68
CA GLU A 15 -21.92 -28.27 26.82
C GLU A 15 -22.62 -28.13 28.19
N LYS A 16 -23.93 -27.81 28.20
CA LYS A 16 -24.76 -27.58 29.39
C LYS A 16 -24.24 -26.46 30.31
N ILE A 17 -23.66 -25.42 29.71
CA ILE A 17 -23.11 -24.27 30.41
C ILE A 17 -24.10 -23.11 30.32
N LYS A 18 -24.39 -22.45 31.46
CA LYS A 18 -25.25 -21.26 31.49
C LYS A 18 -24.40 -20.01 31.29
N ALA A 19 -24.77 -19.19 30.32
CA ALA A 19 -24.19 -17.87 30.10
C ALA A 19 -25.29 -16.83 29.91
N ASP A 20 -24.99 -15.58 30.28
CA ASP A 20 -25.87 -14.46 30.00
C ASP A 20 -25.79 -14.05 28.52
N ASP A 21 -26.92 -13.66 27.94
CA ASP A 21 -27.02 -13.17 26.54
C ASP A 21 -26.15 -11.91 26.34
N LEU A 22 -25.97 -11.11 27.39
CA LEU A 22 -25.09 -9.94 27.36
C LEU A 22 -23.62 -10.33 27.17
N VAL A 23 -23.17 -11.43 27.78
CA VAL A 23 -21.80 -11.96 27.61
C VAL A 23 -21.60 -12.41 26.17
N LEU A 24 -22.57 -13.14 25.60
CA LEU A 24 -22.52 -13.59 24.21
C LEU A 24 -22.53 -12.45 23.19
N LYS A 25 -23.35 -11.41 23.41
CA LYS A 25 -23.36 -10.20 22.56
C LYS A 25 -22.02 -9.49 22.60
N THR A 26 -21.43 -9.36 23.78
CA THR A 26 -20.14 -8.69 23.98
C THR A 26 -19.01 -9.48 23.32
N LEU A 27 -19.00 -10.80 23.48
CA LEU A 27 -18.04 -11.70 22.84
C LEU A 27 -18.14 -11.67 21.31
N ALA A 28 -19.37 -11.71 20.77
CA ALA A 28 -19.62 -11.64 19.34
C ALA A 28 -19.21 -10.29 18.73
N ARG A 29 -19.37 -9.19 19.49
CA ARG A 29 -18.90 -7.86 19.11
C ARG A 29 -17.37 -7.79 19.10
N ARG A 30 -16.72 -8.25 20.18
CA ARG A 30 -15.26 -8.26 20.31
C ARG A 30 -14.56 -9.17 19.31
N SER A 31 -15.22 -10.22 18.83
CA SER A 31 -14.62 -11.16 17.88
C SER A 31 -14.63 -10.67 16.44
N GLY A 32 -15.28 -9.53 16.12
CA GLY A 32 -15.19 -8.88 14.81
C GLY A 32 -15.70 -9.69 13.61
N GLY A 33 -16.29 -10.87 13.82
CA GLY A 33 -16.66 -11.81 12.75
C GLY A 33 -15.90 -13.14 12.77
N ASP A 34 -14.83 -13.27 13.57
CA ASP A 34 -14.07 -14.50 13.71
C ASP A 34 -14.75 -15.47 14.70
N LEU A 35 -15.40 -16.51 14.15
CA LEU A 35 -16.06 -17.55 14.94
C LEU A 35 -15.05 -18.44 15.69
N ARG A 36 -13.87 -18.72 15.12
CA ARG A 36 -12.86 -19.56 15.76
C ARG A 36 -12.30 -18.86 16.98
N GLY A 37 -11.97 -17.58 16.83
CA GLY A 37 -11.55 -16.72 17.93
C GLY A 37 -12.60 -16.67 19.04
N ALA A 38 -13.87 -16.44 18.69
CA ALA A 38 -14.98 -16.40 19.64
C ALA A 38 -15.13 -17.70 20.44
N ILE A 39 -15.06 -18.87 19.78
CA ILE A 39 -15.14 -20.18 20.44
C ILE A 39 -13.99 -20.37 21.44
N THR A 40 -12.78 -19.92 21.08
CA THR A 40 -11.60 -20.03 21.94
C THR A 40 -11.75 -19.19 23.21
N ASP A 41 -12.26 -17.95 23.07
CA ASP A 41 -12.50 -17.06 24.20
C ASP A 41 -13.61 -17.62 25.10
N LEU A 42 -14.68 -18.14 24.50
CA LEU A 42 -15.77 -18.78 25.22
C LEU A 42 -15.27 -19.99 26.04
N GLN A 43 -14.43 -20.83 25.45
CA GLN A 43 -13.83 -21.97 26.14
C GLN A 43 -12.93 -21.53 27.30
N THR A 44 -12.17 -20.45 27.12
CA THR A 44 -11.27 -19.91 28.15
C THR A 44 -12.07 -19.39 29.35
N LEU A 45 -13.14 -18.63 29.10
CA LEU A 45 -14.04 -18.14 30.14
C LEU A 45 -14.79 -19.27 30.85
N ALA A 46 -15.23 -20.27 30.10
CA ALA A 46 -15.89 -21.45 30.65
C ALA A 46 -14.97 -22.26 31.56
N HIS A 47 -13.68 -22.40 31.20
CA HIS A 47 -12.70 -23.11 32.02
C HIS A 47 -12.35 -22.37 33.31
N ALA A 48 -12.37 -21.03 33.27
CA ALA A 48 -12.11 -20.18 34.42
C ALA A 48 -13.34 -19.92 35.31
N ASP A 49 -14.49 -20.52 35.00
CA ASP A 49 -15.80 -20.27 35.65
C ASP A 49 -16.17 -18.78 35.73
N ALA A 50 -15.71 -18.00 34.74
CA ALA A 50 -15.79 -16.54 34.69
C ALA A 50 -16.71 -16.06 33.55
N LEU A 51 -17.81 -16.78 33.30
CA LEU A 51 -18.83 -16.43 32.29
C LEU A 51 -19.72 -15.26 32.73
N THR A 52 -19.09 -14.19 33.18
CA THR A 52 -19.70 -12.92 33.61
C THR A 52 -19.12 -11.77 32.80
N VAL A 53 -19.75 -10.59 32.90
CA VAL A 53 -19.25 -9.36 32.25
C VAL A 53 -17.88 -8.97 32.79
N GLU A 54 -17.64 -9.19 34.08
CA GLU A 54 -16.35 -8.95 34.73
C GLU A 54 -15.29 -9.94 34.26
N GLY A 55 -15.66 -11.21 34.05
CA GLY A 55 -14.76 -12.20 33.45
C GLY A 55 -14.37 -11.86 32.02
N LEU A 56 -15.24 -11.21 31.25
CA LEU A 56 -14.86 -10.67 29.93
C LEU A 56 -13.78 -9.58 30.03
N GLU A 57 -13.70 -8.79 31.09
CA GLU A 57 -12.64 -7.79 31.25
C GLU A 57 -11.26 -8.42 31.48
N THR A 58 -11.21 -9.67 31.95
CA THR A 58 -9.94 -10.42 32.07
C THR A 58 -9.37 -10.85 30.72
N LEU A 59 -10.22 -10.92 29.68
CA LEU A 59 -9.75 -11.13 28.32
C LEU A 59 -9.26 -9.81 27.75
N SER A 60 -8.03 -9.79 27.23
CA SER A 60 -7.58 -8.64 26.45
C SER A 60 -8.49 -8.48 25.22
N GLU A 61 -8.82 -7.24 24.86
CA GLU A 61 -9.41 -7.02 23.55
C GLU A 61 -8.43 -7.50 22.49
N ARG A 62 -8.94 -8.29 21.52
CA ARG A 62 -8.14 -8.64 20.36
C ARG A 62 -7.97 -7.40 19.51
N GLU A 63 -6.73 -7.12 19.16
CA GLU A 63 -6.40 -6.16 18.14
C GLU A 63 -6.96 -6.66 16.80
N HIS A 64 -7.85 -5.86 16.20
CA HIS A 64 -8.37 -6.11 14.87
C HIS A 64 -7.52 -5.35 13.87
N SER A 65 -7.30 -5.93 12.69
CA SER A 65 -6.64 -5.16 11.65
C SER A 65 -7.51 -3.99 11.23
N GLU A 66 -6.91 -2.81 11.27
CA GLU A 66 -7.52 -1.57 10.81
C GLU A 66 -7.30 -1.43 9.31
N SER A 67 -8.25 -0.79 8.63
CA SER A 67 -8.04 -0.45 7.22
C SER A 67 -6.95 0.62 7.10
N ILE A 68 -6.10 0.52 6.09
CA ILE A 68 -5.15 1.57 5.70
C ILE A 68 -5.81 2.96 5.60
N MET A 69 -7.08 3.05 5.20
CA MET A 69 -7.80 4.34 5.13
C MET A 69 -7.95 4.98 6.52
N GLN A 70 -8.21 4.19 7.56
CA GLN A 70 -8.33 4.68 8.94
C GLN A 70 -6.97 5.15 9.47
N ALA A 71 -5.91 4.41 9.17
CA ALA A 71 -4.54 4.82 9.48
C ALA A 71 -4.16 6.13 8.78
N LEU A 72 -4.52 6.28 7.50
CA LEU A 72 -4.32 7.54 6.76
C LEU A 72 -5.08 8.70 7.39
N VAL A 73 -6.29 8.49 7.92
CA VAL A 73 -7.00 9.55 8.67
C VAL A 73 -6.18 9.96 9.90
N LYS A 74 -5.66 9.00 10.67
CA LYS A 74 -4.84 9.28 11.85
C LYS A 74 -3.59 10.07 11.48
N ILE A 75 -2.86 9.67 10.42
CA ILE A 75 -1.62 10.32 9.96
C ILE A 75 -1.91 11.70 9.33
N LEU A 76 -2.81 11.76 8.36
CA LEU A 76 -3.00 12.94 7.52
C LEU A 76 -3.92 13.99 8.16
N LYS A 77 -4.78 13.65 9.12
CA LYS A 77 -5.66 14.62 9.81
C LYS A 77 -5.18 15.04 11.20
N SER A 78 -4.51 14.16 11.96
CA SER A 78 -3.95 14.52 13.26
C SER A 78 -2.71 15.39 13.15
N THR A 79 -2.47 16.22 14.16
CA THR A 79 -1.20 16.94 14.39
C THR A 79 -0.45 16.37 15.60
N ASP A 80 -1.06 15.42 16.31
CA ASP A 80 -0.48 14.81 17.50
C ASP A 80 0.43 13.65 17.09
N PRO A 81 1.76 13.74 17.35
CA PRO A 81 2.69 12.68 17.01
C PRO A 81 2.37 11.38 17.75
N ALA A 82 1.87 11.41 18.99
CA ALA A 82 1.59 10.21 19.76
C ALA A 82 0.51 9.34 19.10
N VAL A 83 -0.49 9.97 18.48
CA VAL A 83 -1.55 9.28 17.74
C VAL A 83 -1.04 8.76 16.39
N ALA A 84 -0.13 9.49 15.75
CA ALA A 84 0.36 9.14 14.43
C ALA A 84 1.37 7.99 14.46
N VAL A 85 2.29 7.94 15.43
CA VAL A 85 3.37 6.93 15.47
C VAL A 85 2.85 5.50 15.37
N SER A 86 1.76 5.17 16.07
CA SER A 86 1.18 3.83 16.10
C SER A 86 0.09 3.61 15.05
N ALA A 87 -0.11 4.56 14.13
CA ALA A 87 -1.21 4.49 13.17
C ALA A 87 -1.11 3.29 12.20
N LEU A 88 0.11 2.79 11.96
CA LEU A 88 0.37 1.64 11.08
C LEU A 88 0.54 0.32 11.82
N ASP A 89 0.53 0.30 13.16
CA ASP A 89 0.84 -0.91 13.93
C ASP A 89 -0.24 -2.00 13.75
N LEU A 90 -1.49 -1.58 13.52
CA LEU A 90 -2.66 -2.45 13.32
C LEU A 90 -3.03 -2.65 11.85
N VAL A 91 -2.18 -2.23 10.93
CA VAL A 91 -2.47 -2.24 9.49
C VAL A 91 -1.77 -3.45 8.86
N ASP A 92 -2.52 -4.25 8.09
CA ASP A 92 -1.99 -5.46 7.46
C ASP A 92 -1.12 -5.16 6.22
N GLU A 93 -1.26 -3.96 5.63
CA GLU A 93 -0.46 -3.52 4.49
C GLU A 93 1.01 -3.32 4.84
N ASP A 94 1.91 -3.78 3.95
CA ASP A 94 3.34 -3.54 4.06
C ASP A 94 3.67 -2.04 4.01
N ILE A 95 4.77 -1.65 4.64
CA ILE A 95 5.29 -0.28 4.67
C ILE A 95 5.52 0.27 3.26
N ASP A 96 5.94 -0.58 2.33
CA ASP A 96 6.08 -0.21 0.91
C ASP A 96 4.74 0.20 0.30
N GLU A 97 3.65 -0.48 0.65
CA GLU A 97 2.30 -0.12 0.21
C GLU A 97 1.79 1.13 0.96
N ALA A 98 2.00 1.22 2.28
CA ALA A 98 1.63 2.39 3.07
C ALA A 98 2.28 3.68 2.53
N ILE A 99 3.57 3.63 2.14
CA ILE A 99 4.26 4.76 1.50
C ILE A 99 3.56 5.21 0.22
N LEU A 100 3.11 4.27 -0.62
CA LEU A 100 2.41 4.59 -1.87
C LEU A 100 1.02 5.19 -1.61
N TRP A 101 0.32 4.70 -0.59
CA TRP A 101 -0.94 5.27 -0.15
C TRP A 101 -0.77 6.69 0.39
N ILE A 102 0.28 6.93 1.17
CA ILE A 102 0.59 8.26 1.69
C ILE A 102 0.92 9.21 0.53
N ASP A 103 1.87 8.86 -0.34
CA ASP A 103 2.29 9.67 -1.52
C ASP A 103 1.11 10.13 -2.38
N GLU A 104 0.19 9.20 -2.69
CA GLU A 104 -0.98 9.49 -3.54
C GLU A 104 -1.99 10.45 -2.87
N ASN A 105 -2.12 10.41 -1.54
CA ASN A 105 -3.16 11.13 -0.81
C ASN A 105 -2.64 12.40 -0.10
N LEU A 106 -1.33 12.54 0.08
CA LEU A 106 -0.67 13.71 0.64
C LEU A 106 -1.09 15.02 -0.05
N PRO A 107 -1.02 15.17 -1.39
CA PRO A 107 -1.43 16.41 -2.08
C PRO A 107 -2.95 16.63 -2.10
N LYS A 108 -3.74 15.58 -1.82
CA LYS A 108 -5.18 15.71 -1.71
C LYS A 108 -5.57 16.35 -0.40
N GLU A 109 -4.87 16.04 0.69
CA GLU A 109 -5.12 16.57 2.02
C GLU A 109 -4.39 17.91 2.27
N TYR A 110 -3.10 18.00 1.91
CA TYR A 110 -2.25 19.14 2.26
C TYR A 110 -2.34 20.18 1.14
N LYS A 111 -3.06 21.28 1.41
CA LYS A 111 -3.29 22.35 0.42
C LYS A 111 -2.25 23.47 0.47
N SER A 112 -1.63 23.68 1.62
CA SER A 112 -0.53 24.65 1.75
C SER A 112 0.72 24.09 1.07
N PRO A 113 1.35 24.83 0.13
CA PRO A 113 2.59 24.40 -0.49
C PRO A 113 3.73 24.16 0.53
N GLU A 114 3.76 24.94 1.61
CA GLU A 114 4.79 24.84 2.66
C GLU A 114 4.64 23.56 3.48
N ASP A 115 3.41 23.23 3.91
CA ASP A 115 3.10 21.98 4.62
C ASP A 115 3.39 20.77 3.74
N LEU A 116 3.00 20.86 2.46
CA LEU A 116 3.22 19.81 1.48
C LEU A 116 4.72 19.57 1.26
N ALA A 117 5.52 20.63 1.16
CA ALA A 117 6.97 20.54 1.01
C ALA A 117 7.62 19.87 2.24
N ARG A 118 7.26 20.29 3.46
CA ARG A 118 7.76 19.68 4.71
C ARG A 118 7.39 18.20 4.80
N ALA A 119 6.16 17.85 4.42
CA ALA A 119 5.68 16.46 4.44
C ALA A 119 6.42 15.58 3.41
N TYR A 120 6.64 16.08 2.19
CA TYR A 120 7.46 15.37 1.20
C TYR A 120 8.94 15.27 1.61
N GLU A 121 9.47 16.24 2.36
CA GLU A 121 10.83 16.13 2.92
C GLU A 121 10.94 14.93 3.88
N MET A 122 9.93 14.72 4.73
CA MET A 122 9.88 13.55 5.62
C MET A 122 9.75 12.25 4.84
N LEU A 123 8.88 12.22 3.83
CA LEU A 123 8.71 11.05 2.96
C LEU A 123 10.00 10.74 2.18
N SER A 124 10.71 11.76 1.71
CA SER A 124 12.00 11.65 1.02
C SER A 124 13.07 11.06 1.94
N LYS A 125 13.17 11.54 3.19
CA LYS A 125 14.08 10.98 4.20
C LYS A 125 13.76 9.51 4.47
N ALA A 126 12.48 9.14 4.55
CA ALA A 126 12.05 7.77 4.73
C ALA A 126 12.51 6.86 3.57
N ASP A 127 12.38 7.32 2.31
CA ASP A 127 12.84 6.54 1.15
C ASP A 127 14.37 6.35 1.14
N VAL A 128 15.15 7.34 1.62
CA VAL A 128 16.60 7.18 1.80
C VAL A 128 16.92 6.06 2.80
N TYR A 129 16.25 6.02 3.96
CA TYR A 129 16.44 4.94 4.93
C TYR A 129 16.00 3.59 4.37
N ARG A 130 14.88 3.56 3.65
CA ARG A 130 14.41 2.36 2.95
C ARG A 130 15.41 1.83 1.93
N GLY A 131 16.03 2.71 1.14
CA GLY A 131 17.12 2.35 0.24
C GLY A 131 18.34 1.76 0.96
N ARG A 132 18.66 2.28 2.16
CA ARG A 132 19.72 1.72 3.02
C ARG A 132 19.33 0.34 3.59
N ILE A 133 18.08 0.14 4.00
CA ILE A 133 17.58 -1.18 4.44
C ILE A 133 17.77 -2.20 3.32
N ARG A 134 17.34 -1.89 2.09
CA ARG A 134 17.50 -2.79 0.95
C ARG A 134 18.97 -3.13 0.65
N ARG A 135 19.87 -2.14 0.77
CA ARG A 135 21.30 -2.32 0.49
C ARG A 135 22.06 -3.07 1.59
N TRP A 136 21.79 -2.76 2.86
CA TRP A 136 22.57 -3.24 4.00
C TRP A 136 21.86 -4.29 4.83
N GLN A 137 20.58 -4.57 4.55
CA GLN A 137 19.72 -5.49 5.31
C GLN A 137 19.63 -5.15 6.81
N TYR A 138 19.87 -3.89 7.17
CA TYR A 138 19.79 -3.40 8.55
C TYR A 138 18.37 -2.94 8.87
N TRP A 139 17.52 -3.89 9.26
CA TRP A 139 16.09 -3.70 9.49
C TRP A 139 15.73 -2.79 10.65
N ARG A 140 16.66 -2.48 11.56
CA ARG A 140 16.40 -1.52 12.65
C ARG A 140 16.14 -0.09 12.14
N TYR A 141 16.51 0.22 10.89
CA TYR A 141 16.09 1.48 10.25
C TYR A 141 14.59 1.57 9.98
N LEU A 142 13.86 0.46 10.01
CA LEU A 142 12.41 0.44 9.80
C LEU A 142 11.66 1.28 10.83
N ALA A 143 12.14 1.31 12.07
CA ALA A 143 11.58 2.17 13.11
C ALA A 143 11.63 3.67 12.71
N TYR A 144 12.72 4.10 12.09
CA TYR A 144 12.86 5.47 11.60
C TYR A 144 12.00 5.72 10.37
N VAL A 145 11.89 4.75 9.47
CA VAL A 145 10.97 4.84 8.32
C VAL A 145 9.55 5.04 8.82
N ASN A 146 9.09 4.20 9.76
CA ASN A 146 7.76 4.29 10.33
C ASN A 146 7.52 5.67 10.98
N MET A 147 8.42 6.13 11.86
CA MET A 147 8.31 7.45 12.49
C MET A 147 8.26 8.61 11.48
N LEU A 148 9.03 8.54 10.40
CA LEU A 148 9.07 9.59 9.38
C LEU A 148 7.77 9.65 8.56
N ILE A 149 7.25 8.50 8.13
CA ILE A 149 6.04 8.45 7.30
C ILE A 149 4.76 8.65 8.11
N THR A 150 4.81 8.43 9.43
CA THR A 150 3.66 8.67 10.32
C THR A 150 3.76 10.03 10.99
N ALA A 151 4.43 10.11 12.14
CA ALA A 151 4.52 11.32 12.96
C ALA A 151 5.25 12.46 12.26
N GLY A 152 6.29 12.16 11.47
CA GLY A 152 6.99 13.16 10.66
C GLY A 152 6.05 13.88 9.70
N ILE A 153 5.19 13.14 9.00
CA ILE A 153 4.20 13.72 8.10
C ILE A 153 3.09 14.42 8.89
N ALA A 154 2.55 13.81 9.94
CA ALA A 154 1.48 14.39 10.75
C ALA A 154 1.85 15.75 11.37
N THR A 155 3.13 15.91 11.75
CA THR A 155 3.67 17.16 12.35
C THR A 155 4.17 18.16 11.33
N ALA A 156 4.18 17.83 10.03
CA ALA A 156 4.64 18.72 8.97
C ALA A 156 3.65 19.85 8.64
N LYS A 157 2.42 19.80 9.15
CA LYS A 157 1.39 20.82 8.98
C LYS A 157 1.18 21.60 10.28
N ASP A 158 0.88 22.89 10.15
CA ASP A 158 0.66 23.74 11.34
C ASP A 158 -0.79 23.66 11.86
N LYS A 159 -1.74 23.25 11.01
CA LYS A 159 -3.17 23.18 11.35
C LYS A 159 -3.74 21.80 11.03
N LYS A 160 -4.72 21.37 11.83
CA LYS A 160 -5.50 20.16 11.54
C LYS A 160 -6.28 20.36 10.24
N SER A 161 -6.26 19.34 9.37
CA SER A 161 -7.08 19.34 8.17
C SER A 161 -8.53 19.04 8.54
N THR A 162 -9.43 19.89 8.07
CA THR A 162 -10.89 19.73 8.20
C THR A 162 -11.55 19.27 6.91
N SER A 163 -10.80 19.17 5.82
CA SER A 163 -11.34 18.81 4.52
C SER A 163 -11.80 17.35 4.49
N PHE A 164 -12.91 17.10 3.80
CA PHE A 164 -13.34 15.75 3.48
C PHE A 164 -12.62 15.29 2.22
N VAL A 165 -11.70 14.33 2.36
CA VAL A 165 -10.92 13.75 1.27
C VAL A 165 -11.15 12.26 1.25
N THR A 166 -11.47 11.74 0.07
CA THR A 166 -11.56 10.30 -0.15
C THR A 166 -10.17 9.77 -0.46
N TYR A 167 -9.68 8.83 0.35
CA TYR A 167 -8.39 8.19 0.12
C TYR A 167 -8.51 7.09 -0.93
N SER A 168 -7.53 7.04 -1.83
CA SER A 168 -7.48 6.04 -2.90
C SER A 168 -6.09 5.47 -3.04
N ARG A 169 -6.00 4.22 -3.51
CA ARG A 169 -4.74 3.57 -3.83
C ARG A 169 -4.06 4.28 -4.99
N THR A 170 -2.73 4.23 -5.06
CA THR A 170 -2.03 4.78 -6.21
C THR A 170 -2.31 4.00 -7.49
N THR A 171 -2.51 4.73 -8.59
CA THR A 171 -2.59 4.14 -9.94
C THR A 171 -1.24 4.16 -10.65
N ARG A 172 -0.19 4.72 -10.02
CA ARG A 172 1.13 4.92 -10.65
C ARG A 172 1.75 3.61 -11.13
N LEU A 173 1.72 2.56 -10.31
CA LEU A 173 2.28 1.25 -10.67
C LEU A 173 1.57 0.63 -11.87
N LEU A 174 0.24 0.70 -11.89
CA LEU A 174 -0.56 0.24 -13.02
C LEU A 174 -0.23 1.03 -14.30
N LYS A 175 -0.16 2.36 -14.19
CA LYS A 175 0.24 3.23 -15.32
C LYS A 175 1.64 2.91 -15.83
N GLN A 176 2.59 2.64 -14.94
CA GLN A 176 3.95 2.26 -15.31
C GLN A 176 3.99 0.90 -16.03
N TRP A 177 3.23 -0.08 -15.54
CA TRP A 177 3.08 -1.38 -16.20
C TRP A 177 2.46 -1.23 -17.59
N MET A 178 1.34 -0.50 -17.72
CA MET A 178 0.68 -0.22 -18.99
C MET A 178 1.62 0.51 -19.98
N ALA A 179 2.38 1.49 -19.50
CA ALA A 179 3.36 2.20 -20.31
C ALA A 179 4.48 1.26 -20.77
N ASN A 180 5.01 0.41 -19.88
CA ASN A 180 6.02 -0.57 -20.25
C ASN A 180 5.52 -1.53 -21.33
N GLN A 181 4.28 -1.99 -21.22
CA GLN A 181 3.67 -2.85 -22.24
C GLN A 181 3.48 -2.11 -23.57
N LYS A 182 2.92 -0.90 -23.52
CA LYS A 182 2.69 -0.06 -24.70
C LYS A 182 3.98 0.26 -25.46
N TYR A 183 5.06 0.56 -24.73
CA TYR A 183 6.33 0.94 -25.32
C TYR A 183 7.27 -0.24 -25.57
N ASN A 184 6.87 -1.48 -25.31
CA ASN A 184 7.78 -2.62 -25.39
C ASN A 184 8.45 -2.75 -26.77
N LYS A 185 7.66 -2.66 -27.85
CA LYS A 185 8.16 -2.69 -29.25
C LYS A 185 9.17 -1.58 -29.52
N ARG A 186 8.84 -0.35 -29.11
CA ARG A 186 9.75 0.80 -29.20
C ARG A 186 11.07 0.54 -28.48
N LYS A 187 11.04 -0.13 -27.32
CA LYS A 187 12.25 -0.45 -26.55
C LYS A 187 13.09 -1.52 -27.26
N GLN A 188 12.47 -2.55 -27.84
CA GLN A 188 13.16 -3.61 -28.59
C GLN A 188 13.88 -3.04 -29.82
N ILE A 189 13.19 -2.23 -30.63
CA ILE A 189 13.78 -1.58 -31.81
C ILE A 189 14.96 -0.68 -31.40
N ALA A 190 14.80 0.11 -30.33
CA ALA A 190 15.88 0.96 -29.83
C ALA A 190 17.10 0.17 -29.32
N GLN A 191 16.91 -1.07 -28.83
CA GLN A 191 18.03 -1.94 -28.48
C GLN A 191 18.78 -2.43 -29.73
N LYS A 192 18.06 -2.89 -30.75
CA LYS A 192 18.66 -3.30 -32.05
C LYS A 192 19.43 -2.13 -32.68
N LEU A 193 18.82 -0.94 -32.68
CA LEU A 193 19.43 0.28 -33.18
C LEU A 193 20.68 0.69 -32.39
N ALA A 194 20.67 0.58 -31.06
CA ALA A 194 21.82 0.90 -30.22
C ALA A 194 23.02 0.01 -30.52
N VAL A 195 22.78 -1.29 -30.79
CA VAL A 195 23.82 -2.23 -31.19
C VAL A 195 24.38 -1.87 -32.58
N ALA A 196 23.52 -1.62 -33.57
CA ALA A 196 23.92 -1.28 -34.93
C ALA A 196 24.70 0.05 -35.02
N THR A 197 24.35 1.02 -34.19
CA THR A 197 24.98 2.36 -34.18
C THR A 197 26.09 2.52 -33.14
N HIS A 198 26.39 1.45 -32.38
CA HIS A 198 27.35 1.46 -31.27
C HIS A 198 27.16 2.63 -30.29
N CYS A 199 25.90 2.97 -30.01
CA CYS A 199 25.56 4.04 -29.08
C CYS A 199 24.77 3.53 -27.88
N SER A 200 24.59 4.38 -26.86
CA SER A 200 23.81 3.98 -25.69
C SER A 200 22.33 3.83 -26.05
N TYR A 201 21.65 2.89 -25.39
CA TYR A 201 20.20 2.69 -25.54
C TYR A 201 19.39 3.98 -25.41
N LYS A 202 19.76 4.84 -24.45
CA LYS A 202 19.09 6.11 -24.22
C LYS A 202 19.25 7.05 -25.43
N LYS A 203 20.45 7.10 -26.00
CA LYS A 203 20.75 7.91 -27.19
C LYS A 203 19.99 7.39 -28.41
N ALA A 204 20.05 6.09 -28.68
CA ALA A 204 19.30 5.46 -29.78
C ALA A 204 17.78 5.75 -29.68
N LEU A 205 17.20 5.61 -28.48
CA LEU A 205 15.77 5.78 -28.24
C LEU A 205 15.27 7.23 -28.38
N GLN A 206 16.07 8.19 -27.91
CA GLN A 206 15.67 9.60 -27.82
C GLN A 206 16.10 10.41 -29.04
N GLU A 207 17.31 10.18 -29.53
CA GLU A 207 17.91 10.99 -30.58
C GLU A 207 17.82 10.34 -31.95
N THR A 208 17.92 9.01 -32.07
CA THR A 208 18.04 8.35 -33.38
C THR A 208 16.72 7.81 -33.89
N LEU A 209 15.94 7.16 -33.03
CA LEU A 209 14.70 6.48 -33.39
C LEU A 209 13.65 7.40 -34.06
N PRO A 210 13.40 8.65 -33.59
CA PRO A 210 12.41 9.52 -34.24
C PRO A 210 12.76 9.86 -35.70
N TYR A 211 14.04 10.09 -36.00
CA TYR A 211 14.48 10.35 -37.38
C TYR A 211 14.44 9.07 -38.20
N LEU A 212 14.85 7.93 -37.62
CA LEU A 212 14.81 6.64 -38.30
C LEU A 212 13.38 6.27 -38.71
N GLN A 213 12.38 6.51 -37.87
CA GLN A 213 10.97 6.27 -38.19
C GLN A 213 10.50 7.09 -39.40
N GLN A 214 11.00 8.32 -39.55
CA GLN A 214 10.69 9.14 -40.73
C GLN A 214 11.43 8.66 -41.98
N ILE A 215 12.68 8.21 -41.85
CA ILE A 215 13.45 7.63 -42.97
C ILE A 215 12.86 6.28 -43.42
N PHE A 216 12.32 5.51 -42.46
CA PHE A 216 11.72 4.20 -42.70
C PHE A 216 10.58 4.26 -43.72
N LYS A 217 9.83 5.36 -43.78
CA LYS A 217 8.75 5.57 -44.75
C LYS A 217 9.23 5.54 -46.22
N ASN A 218 10.49 5.88 -46.47
CA ASN A 218 11.08 5.92 -47.81
C ASN A 218 12.01 4.73 -48.10
N ASN A 219 12.65 4.15 -47.07
CA ASN A 219 13.68 3.11 -47.21
C ASN A 219 13.42 1.89 -46.30
N ALA A 220 12.19 1.41 -46.26
CA ALA A 220 11.76 0.33 -45.36
C ALA A 220 12.59 -0.96 -45.53
N ASP A 221 12.82 -1.40 -46.77
CA ASP A 221 13.47 -2.70 -47.05
C ASP A 221 14.92 -2.78 -46.56
N GLN A 222 15.68 -1.69 -46.72
CA GLN A 222 17.08 -1.65 -46.31
C GLN A 222 17.21 -1.62 -44.79
N ILE A 223 16.39 -0.80 -44.12
CA ILE A 223 16.42 -0.64 -42.66
C ILE A 223 15.93 -1.92 -41.97
N THR A 224 14.90 -2.58 -42.52
CA THR A 224 14.37 -3.84 -41.97
C THR A 224 15.44 -4.94 -41.98
N LYS A 225 16.21 -5.04 -43.07
CA LYS A 225 17.32 -6.01 -43.20
C LYS A 225 18.50 -5.67 -42.30
N GLU A 226 18.88 -4.40 -42.24
CA GLU A 226 20.06 -3.97 -41.49
C GLU A 226 19.85 -4.05 -39.98
N LEU A 227 18.62 -3.82 -39.51
CA LEU A 227 18.26 -3.93 -38.09
C LEU A 227 17.65 -5.28 -37.70
N ASP A 228 17.48 -6.21 -38.65
CA ASP A 228 16.84 -7.51 -38.44
C ASP A 228 15.48 -7.37 -37.72
N LEU A 229 14.59 -6.54 -38.29
CA LEU A 229 13.28 -6.23 -37.70
C LEU A 229 12.26 -7.32 -38.01
N ASP A 230 11.47 -7.70 -37.01
CA ASP A 230 10.33 -8.60 -37.19
C ASP A 230 9.18 -7.89 -37.93
N GLU A 231 8.25 -8.64 -38.54
CA GLU A 231 7.10 -8.08 -39.27
C GLU A 231 6.29 -7.10 -38.41
N GLU A 232 6.09 -7.43 -37.13
CA GLU A 232 5.40 -6.58 -36.17
C GLU A 232 6.15 -5.30 -35.79
N GLU A 233 7.49 -5.32 -35.84
CA GLU A 233 8.35 -4.17 -35.57
C GLU A 233 8.41 -3.25 -36.78
N ALA A 234 8.48 -3.82 -37.98
CA ALA A 234 8.40 -3.09 -39.24
C ALA A 234 7.05 -2.36 -39.38
N GLU A 235 5.94 -3.02 -39.04
CA GLU A 235 4.62 -2.39 -39.04
C GLU A 235 4.54 -1.23 -38.01
N TRP A 236 5.20 -1.37 -36.87
CA TRP A 236 5.28 -0.31 -35.86
C TRP A 236 6.10 0.89 -36.36
N MET A 237 7.22 0.64 -37.06
CA MET A 237 8.07 1.69 -37.65
C MET A 237 7.41 2.40 -38.83
N ALA A 238 6.49 1.74 -39.53
CA ALA A 238 5.75 2.31 -40.66
C ALA A 238 4.63 3.27 -40.22
N LYS A 239 4.13 3.16 -38.99
CA LYS A 239 3.11 4.07 -38.41
C LYS A 239 3.74 5.41 -38.06
#